data_AF-X1PJ12-F1
#
_entry.id   AF-X1PJ12-F1
#
_cell.length_a   1.000
_cell.length_b   1.000
_cell.length_c   1.000
_cell.angle_alpha   90.00
_cell.angle_beta   90.00
_cell.angle_gamma   90.00
#
_symmetry.space_group_name_H-M   'P 1'
#
loop_
_entity.id
_entity.type
_entity.pdbx_description
1 polymer ?
#
loop_
_entity_poly.entity_id
_entity_poly.type
_entity_poly.pdbx_seq_one_letter_code
_entity_poly.pdbx_strand_id
1 'polypeptide(L)' 'PEQEPKAGMMLILNAPNGMQMPAKITEVSDEAITIDMNHPLAGKNLNFKFKLVDIS' A
#
# COMPACT_ATOMS: atom_id res chain seq x y z
N PRO A 1 -4.93 -5.94 -23.84
CA PRO A 1 -4.59 -4.50 -23.90
C PRO A 1 -3.67 -4.15 -22.72
N GLU A 2 -2.42 -3.79 -23.01
CA GLU A 2 -1.56 -3.15 -22.00
C GLU A 2 -2.21 -1.82 -21.64
N GLN A 3 -2.65 -1.69 -20.38
CA GLN A 3 -3.20 -0.44 -19.88
C GLN A 3 -2.02 0.45 -19.48
N GLU A 4 -1.95 1.65 -20.06
CA GLU A 4 -1.00 2.65 -19.61
C GLU A 4 -1.21 2.98 -18.13
N PRO A 5 -0.14 3.08 -17.33
CA PRO A 5 -0.24 3.45 -15.93
C PRO A 5 -0.81 4.86 -15.77
N LYS A 6 -1.73 5.03 -14.82
CA LYS A 6 -2.35 6.32 -14.50
C LYS A 6 -2.26 6.61 -13.01
N ALA A 7 -2.00 7.87 -12.68
CA ALA A 7 -2.09 8.32 -11.30
C ALA A 7 -3.45 7.96 -10.70
N GLY A 8 -3.44 7.44 -9.47
CA GLY A 8 -4.62 6.94 -8.77
C GLY A 8 -4.90 5.46 -8.96
N MET A 9 -4.28 4.77 -9.93
CA MET A 9 -4.40 3.32 -10.07
C MET A 9 -3.82 2.58 -8.86
N MET A 10 -4.46 1.47 -8.50
CA MET A 10 -4.00 0.55 -7.46
C MET A 10 -3.28 -0.63 -8.11
N LEU A 11 -2.11 -0.98 -7.57
CA LEU A 11 -1.29 -2.11 -7.97
C LEU A 11 -1.20 -3.09 -6.80
N ILE A 12 -1.13 -4.39 -7.11
CA ILE A 12 -0.78 -5.42 -6.12
C ILE A 12 0.67 -5.82 -6.40
N LEU A 13 1.54 -5.61 -5.42
CA LEU A 13 2.94 -6.01 -5.49
C LEU A 13 3.13 -7.33 -4.74
N ASN A 14 3.92 -8.23 -5.32
CA ASN A 14 4.32 -9.47 -4.65
C ASN A 14 5.69 -9.25 -3.99
N ALA A 15 5.73 -9.31 -2.67
CA ALA A 15 6.96 -9.27 -1.91
C ALA A 15 7.72 -10.61 -2.01
N PRO A 16 9.05 -10.63 -1.82
CA PRO A 16 9.85 -11.87 -1.92
C PRO A 16 9.42 -12.99 -0.97
N ASN A 17 8.76 -12.64 0.13
CA ASN A 17 8.22 -13.59 1.11
C ASN A 17 6.81 -14.12 0.76
N GLY A 18 6.30 -13.79 -0.43
CA GLY A 18 4.97 -14.21 -0.89
C GLY A 18 3.81 -13.33 -0.41
N MET A 19 4.07 -12.29 0.37
CA MET A 19 3.02 -11.35 0.78
C MET A 19 2.61 -10.44 -0.38
N GLN A 20 1.31 -10.20 -0.50
CA GLN A 20 0.76 -9.22 -1.44
C GLN A 20 0.54 -7.88 -0.74
N MET A 21 1.09 -6.81 -1.32
CA MET A 21 0.98 -5.45 -0.78
C MET A 21 0.32 -4.52 -1.81
N PRO A 22 -0.75 -3.80 -1.43
CA PRO A 22 -1.31 -2.78 -2.29
C PRO A 22 -0.39 -1.57 -2.35
N ALA A 23 -0.23 -1.01 -3.55
CA ALA A 23 0.46 0.25 -3.80
C ALA A 23 -0.41 1.15 -4.69
N LYS A 24 -0.29 2.46 -4.55
CA LYS A 24 -1.02 3.43 -5.36
C LYS A 24 -0.06 4.22 -6.23
N ILE A 25 -0.33 4.38 -7.52
CA ILE A 25 0.43 5.29 -8.37
C ILE A 25 0.11 6.73 -7.95
N THR A 26 1.11 7.49 -7.53
CA THR A 26 0.96 8.91 -7.19
C THR A 26 1.31 9.81 -8.36
N GLU A 27 2.26 9.39 -9.20
CA GLU A 27 2.75 10.17 -10.33
C GLU A 27 3.22 9.25 -11.47
N VAL A 28 3.03 9.71 -12.70
CA VAL A 28 3.49 9.04 -13.92
C VAL A 28 4.29 10.08 -14.72
N SER A 29 5.54 9.79 -15.03
CA SER A 29 6.39 10.56 -15.95
C SER A 29 6.79 9.70 -17.14
N ASP A 30 7.48 10.31 -18.11
CA ASP A 30 7.94 9.61 -19.32
C ASP A 30 8.97 8.50 -19.02
N GLU A 31 9.69 8.62 -17.90
CA GLU A 31 10.80 7.73 -17.55
C GLU A 31 10.45 6.76 -16.41
N ALA A 32 9.56 7.16 -15.49
CA ALA A 32 9.27 6.41 -14.29
C ALA A 32 7.86 6.65 -13.73
N ILE A 33 7.44 5.77 -12.82
CA ILE A 33 6.24 5.98 -12.01
C ILE A 33 6.63 6.07 -10.53
N THR A 34 5.98 6.97 -9.81
CA THR A 34 6.09 7.05 -8.35
C THR A 34 4.92 6.31 -7.73
N ILE A 35 5.21 5.46 -6.76
CA ILE A 35 4.21 4.64 -6.06
C ILE A 35 4.24 4.90 -4.55
N ASP A 36 3.05 4.96 -3.95
CA ASP A 36 2.86 5.02 -2.50
C ASP A 36 2.50 3.64 -1.97
N MET A 37 3.32 3.14 -1.05
CA MET A 37 3.15 1.85 -0.36
C MET A 37 2.77 2.02 1.11
N ASN A 38 2.44 3.24 1.55
CA ASN A 38 2.02 3.45 2.93
C ASN A 38 0.72 2.70 3.22
N HIS A 39 0.61 2.18 4.43
CA HIS A 39 -0.64 1.60 4.91
C HIS A 39 -1.76 2.66 4.87
N PRO A 40 -3.03 2.32 4.57
CA PRO A 40 -4.15 3.28 4.52
C PRO A 40 -4.41 4.09 5.81
N LEU A 41 -3.76 3.68 6.91
CA LEU A 41 -3.86 4.30 8.23
C LEU A 41 -2.61 5.13 8.59
N ALA A 42 -1.59 5.20 7.73
CA ALA A 42 -0.41 6.03 7.95
C ALA A 42 -0.82 7.50 8.15
N GLY A 43 -0.24 8.14 9.16
CA GLY A 43 -0.56 9.52 9.52
C GLY A 43 -1.92 9.74 10.20
N LYS A 44 -2.72 8.69 10.43
CA LYS A 44 -4.00 8.81 11.16
C LYS A 44 -3.79 8.60 12.66
N ASN A 45 -4.52 9.36 13.47
CA ASN A 45 -4.65 9.06 14.90
C ASN A 45 -5.52 7.82 15.07
N LEU A 46 -4.92 6.75 15.59
CA LEU A 46 -5.59 5.48 15.81
C LEU A 46 -5.91 5.33 17.29
N ASN A 47 -7.21 5.25 17.60
CA ASN A 47 -7.68 4.98 18.95
C ASN A 47 -8.00 3.49 19.06
N PHE A 48 -7.16 2.76 19.78
CA PHE A 48 -7.37 1.34 20.01
C PHE A 48 -7.85 1.07 21.43
N LYS A 49 -8.78 0.14 21.57
CA LYS A 49 -9.22 -0.41 22.85
C LYS A 49 -8.96 -1.91 22.84
N PHE A 50 -8.03 -2.36 23.68
CA PHE A 50 -7.67 -3.77 23.79
C PHE A 50 -8.08 -4.33 25.16
N LYS A 51 -8.26 -5.65 25.22
CA LYS A 51 -8.40 -6.42 26.45
C LYS A 51 -7.29 -7.46 26.46
N LEU A 52 -6.48 -7.48 27.52
CA LEU A 52 -5.48 -8.53 27.70
C LEU A 52 -6.20 -9.85 27.99
N VAL A 53 -5.90 -10.89 27.21
CA VAL A 53 -6.53 -12.21 27.34
C VAL A 53 -5.60 -13.18 28.06
N ASP A 54 -4.33 -13.24 27.64
CA ASP A 54 -3.31 -14.11 28.21
C ASP A 54 -1.90 -13.61 27.85
N ILE A 55 -0.88 -14.11 28.56
CA ILE A 55 0.53 -13.97 28.19
C ILE A 55 1.16 -15.37 28.22
N SER A 56 1.68 -15.81 27.08
CA SER A 56 2.32 -17.14 26.92
C SER A 56 3.85 -17.06 26.97
#